data_AF-A0A448TW23-F1
#
_entry.id   AF-A0A448TW23-F1
#
_cell.length_a   1.000
_cell.length_b   1.000
_cell.length_c   1.000
_cell.angle_alpha   90.00
_cell.angle_beta   90.00
_cell.angle_gamma   90.00
#
_symmetry.space_group_name_H-M   'P 1'
#
loop_
_entity.id
_entity.type
_entity.pdbx_description
1 polymer ?
#
loop_
_entity_poly.entity_id
_entity_poly.type
_entity_poly.pdbx_seq_one_letter_code
_entity_poly.pdbx_strand_id
1 'polypeptide(L)'
;MRYLILLCFTLVLSGCYLGNGPPDETELWIKNGKKIPINEQMACYKKVETLYLTKEERDSLDKLDDEFMKEPFKLMANKAKYDRYNSLVDKVSVLSSKCFYDLGYRFNAPFYWCLIGNMHICKENIKYSGYGLNYIFPSSPSPQENTDSQ
;
A
#
# COMPACT_ATOMS: atom_id res chain seq x y z
N MET A 1 35.52 -28.26 3.60
CA MET A 1 35.53 -27.03 2.78
C MET A 1 34.36 -26.90 1.81
N ARG A 2 33.97 -27.97 1.08
CA ARG A 2 32.84 -27.94 0.11
C ARG A 2 31.48 -27.54 0.72
N TYR A 3 31.17 -28.00 1.94
CA TYR A 3 29.92 -27.67 2.65
C TYR A 3 29.87 -26.23 3.19
N LEU A 4 31.03 -25.67 3.57
CA LEU A 4 31.13 -24.28 4.01
C LEU A 4 30.90 -23.29 2.86
N ILE A 5 31.38 -23.63 1.65
CA ILE A 5 31.15 -22.84 0.44
C ILE A 5 29.66 -22.86 0.05
N LEU A 6 29.02 -24.03 0.13
CA LEU A 6 27.58 -24.16 -0.13
C LEU A 6 26.72 -23.36 0.86
N LEU A 7 27.11 -23.33 2.15
CA LEU A 7 26.42 -22.57 3.19
C LEU A 7 26.59 -21.05 3.02
N CYS A 8 27.77 -20.60 2.58
CA CYS A 8 27.97 -19.19 2.24
C CYS A 8 27.16 -18.77 1.00
N PHE A 9 27.03 -19.64 0.00
CA PHE A 9 26.22 -19.35 -1.19
C PHE A 9 24.73 -19.18 -0.87
N THR A 10 24.16 -19.99 0.04
CA THR A 10 22.74 -19.83 0.44
C THR A 10 22.49 -18.57 1.27
N LEU A 11 23.45 -18.16 2.11
CA LEU A 11 23.37 -16.91 2.88
C LEU A 11 23.54 -15.66 2.01
N VAL A 12 24.42 -15.70 1.00
CA VAL A 12 24.62 -14.56 0.09
C VAL A 12 23.47 -14.44 -0.92
N LEU A 13 22.92 -15.55 -1.41
CA LEU A 13 21.76 -15.55 -2.32
C LEU A 13 20.47 -15.05 -1.63
N SER A 14 20.32 -15.27 -0.32
CA SER A 14 19.20 -14.69 0.45
C SER A 14 19.40 -13.20 0.77
N GLY A 15 20.65 -12.73 0.83
CA GLY A 15 20.98 -11.31 1.04
C GLY A 15 20.75 -10.42 -0.19
N CYS A 16 20.84 -10.96 -1.41
CA CYS A 16 20.66 -10.17 -2.64
C CYS A 16 19.21 -9.76 -2.95
N TYR A 17 18.21 -10.30 -2.25
CA TYR A 17 16.80 -9.90 -2.41
C TYR A 17 16.47 -8.58 -1.70
N LEU A 18 17.32 -8.15 -0.75
CA LEU A 18 17.08 -6.97 0.10
C LEU A 18 17.68 -5.66 -0.45
N GLY A 19 18.39 -5.70 -1.59
CA GLY A 19 19.05 -4.53 -2.17
C GLY A 19 18.12 -3.53 -2.86
N ASN A 20 16.97 -4.00 -3.33
CA ASN A 20 15.88 -3.14 -3.78
C ASN A 20 14.94 -3.04 -2.58
N GLY A 21 14.69 -1.84 -2.07
CA GLY A 21 13.73 -1.64 -0.99
C GLY A 21 12.37 -2.28 -1.31
N PRO A 22 11.47 -2.35 -0.32
CA PRO A 22 10.13 -2.89 -0.58
C PRO A 22 9.47 -2.18 -1.77
N PRO A 23 8.72 -2.91 -2.62
CA PRO A 23 7.96 -2.28 -3.69
C PRO A 23 7.02 -1.21 -3.12
N ASP A 24 6.73 -0.19 -3.92
CA ASP A 24 5.69 0.78 -3.61
C ASP A 24 4.30 0.10 -3.53
N GLU A 25 3.37 0.63 -2.74
CA GLU A 25 2.02 0.09 -2.61
C GLU A 25 1.33 -0.08 -3.96
N THR A 26 1.47 0.91 -4.86
CA THR A 26 0.82 0.90 -6.17
C THR A 26 1.28 -0.26 -7.05
N GLU A 27 2.49 -0.76 -6.83
CA GLU A 27 3.03 -1.93 -7.54
C GLU A 27 2.37 -3.25 -7.13
N LEU A 28 1.65 -3.26 -6.01
CA LEU A 28 0.93 -4.41 -5.48
C LEU A 28 -0.50 -4.50 -6.03
N TRP A 29 -0.96 -3.51 -6.79
CA TRP A 29 -2.23 -3.53 -7.50
C TRP A 29 -2.06 -4.17 -8.88
N ILE A 30 -2.55 -5.40 -9.02
CA ILE A 30 -2.30 -6.25 -10.19
C ILE A 30 -3.58 -6.55 -10.95
N LYS A 31 -3.51 -6.44 -12.28
CA LYS A 31 -4.53 -6.86 -13.25
C LYS A 31 -3.87 -7.64 -14.38
N ASN A 32 -4.29 -8.89 -14.59
CA ASN A 32 -3.71 -9.78 -15.62
C ASN A 32 -2.17 -9.89 -15.53
N GLY A 33 -1.63 -9.98 -14.31
CA GLY A 33 -0.19 -10.07 -14.06
C GLY A 33 0.59 -8.77 -14.28
N LYS A 34 -0.08 -7.64 -14.54
CA LYS A 34 0.55 -6.33 -14.76
C LYS A 34 0.20 -5.35 -13.64
N LYS A 35 1.17 -4.51 -13.27
CA LYS A 35 0.99 -3.38 -12.35
C LYS A 35 0.12 -2.30 -12.98
N ILE A 36 -0.55 -1.52 -12.16
CA ILE A 36 -1.32 -0.36 -12.62
C ILE A 36 -0.39 0.69 -13.27
N PRO A 37 -0.65 1.13 -14.52
CA PRO A 37 0.17 2.12 -15.19
C PRO A 37 -0.05 3.52 -14.59
N ILE A 38 0.97 4.37 -14.65
CA ILE A 38 0.99 5.70 -14.00
C ILE A 38 -0.21 6.57 -14.40
N ASN A 39 -0.65 6.51 -15.67
CA ASN A 39 -1.79 7.28 -16.15
C ASN A 39 -3.12 6.87 -15.47
N GLU A 40 -3.33 5.59 -15.21
CA GLU A 40 -4.50 5.11 -14.48
C GLU A 40 -4.41 5.46 -12.99
N GLN A 41 -3.21 5.39 -12.41
CA GLN A 41 -2.97 5.86 -11.03
C GLN A 41 -3.35 7.34 -10.87
N MET A 42 -2.78 8.20 -11.73
CA MET A 42 -3.05 9.64 -11.74
C MET A 42 -4.53 9.96 -11.98
N ALA A 43 -5.20 9.22 -12.85
CA ALA A 43 -6.63 9.39 -13.07
C ALA A 43 -7.45 9.09 -11.80
N CYS A 44 -7.09 8.04 -11.06
CA CYS A 44 -7.73 7.72 -9.78
C CYS A 44 -7.40 8.75 -8.69
N TYR A 45 -6.14 9.18 -8.54
CA TYR A 45 -5.75 10.21 -7.57
C TYR A 45 -6.51 11.50 -7.79
N LYS A 46 -6.51 12.03 -9.02
CA LYS A 46 -7.24 13.24 -9.37
C LYS A 46 -8.74 13.12 -9.13
N LYS A 47 -9.33 11.95 -9.42
CA LYS A 47 -10.75 11.69 -9.16
C LYS A 47 -11.03 11.72 -7.66
N VAL A 48 -10.20 11.09 -6.85
CA VAL A 48 -10.34 11.05 -5.39
C VAL A 48 -10.16 12.43 -4.77
N GLU A 49 -9.13 13.17 -5.17
CA GLU A 49 -8.89 14.54 -4.71
C GLU A 49 -10.09 15.45 -5.00
N THR A 50 -10.67 15.34 -6.19
CA THR A 50 -11.83 16.12 -6.60
C THR A 50 -13.06 15.79 -5.76
N LEU A 51 -13.28 14.52 -5.44
CA LEU A 51 -14.49 14.04 -4.76
C LEU A 51 -14.42 14.16 -3.22
N TYR A 52 -13.24 13.96 -2.62
CA TYR A 52 -13.12 13.72 -1.18
C TYR A 52 -12.26 14.72 -0.43
N LEU A 53 -11.45 15.53 -1.12
CA LEU A 53 -10.75 16.64 -0.48
C LEU A 53 -11.58 17.91 -0.53
N THR A 54 -11.46 18.73 0.51
CA THR A 54 -11.96 20.10 0.49
C THR A 54 -11.10 20.95 -0.46
N LYS A 55 -11.61 22.14 -0.83
CA LYS A 55 -10.82 23.08 -1.63
C LYS A 55 -9.50 23.45 -0.93
N GLU A 56 -9.55 23.71 0.37
CA GLU A 56 -8.36 24.03 1.16
C GLU A 56 -7.35 22.88 1.20
N GLU A 57 -7.82 21.64 1.36
CA GLU A 57 -6.95 20.47 1.33
C GLU A 57 -6.28 20.28 -0.04
N ARG A 58 -7.01 20.47 -1.14
CA ARG A 58 -6.43 20.43 -2.49
C ARG A 58 -5.40 21.53 -2.72
N ASP A 59 -5.76 22.78 -2.40
CA ASP A 59 -4.85 23.92 -2.56
C ASP A 59 -3.58 23.75 -1.69
N SER A 60 -3.71 23.09 -0.53
CA SER A 60 -2.58 22.73 0.32
C SER A 60 -1.75 21.60 -0.28
N LEU A 61 -2.37 20.55 -0.81
CA LEU A 61 -1.69 19.43 -1.42
C LEU A 61 -0.89 19.90 -2.64
N ASP A 62 -1.51 20.66 -3.56
CA ASP A 62 -0.86 21.20 -4.77
C ASP A 62 0.42 21.99 -4.43
N LYS A 63 0.37 22.82 -3.39
CA LYS A 63 1.54 23.61 -2.94
C LYS A 63 2.63 22.74 -2.33
N LEU A 64 2.24 21.75 -1.52
CA LEU A 64 3.20 20.86 -0.86
C LEU A 64 3.83 19.88 -1.85
N ASP A 65 3.09 19.42 -2.86
CA ASP A 65 3.63 18.63 -3.97
C ASP A 65 4.65 19.43 -4.78
N ASP A 66 4.35 20.69 -5.11
CA ASP A 66 5.32 21.57 -5.80
C ASP A 66 6.59 21.79 -4.94
N GLU A 67 6.44 22.00 -3.62
CA GLU A 67 7.57 22.12 -2.69
C GLU A 67 8.37 20.81 -2.59
N PHE A 68 7.70 19.65 -2.53
CA PHE A 68 8.33 18.33 -2.48
C PHE A 68 9.12 18.04 -3.76
N MET A 69 8.57 18.38 -4.92
CA MET A 69 9.22 18.16 -6.23
C MET A 69 10.45 19.06 -6.42
N LYS A 70 10.45 20.27 -5.85
CA LYS A 70 11.56 21.22 -5.97
C LYS A 70 12.64 21.03 -4.90
N GLU A 71 12.24 20.87 -3.64
CA GLU A 71 13.14 20.85 -2.48
C GLU A 71 12.71 19.77 -1.46
N PRO A 72 12.77 18.46 -1.80
CA PRO A 72 12.19 17.39 -0.98
C PRO A 72 12.80 17.35 0.44
N PHE A 73 14.12 17.49 0.55
CA PHE A 73 14.82 17.48 1.84
C PHE A 73 14.44 18.66 2.75
N LYS A 74 14.08 19.80 2.17
CA LYS A 74 13.64 20.98 2.92
C LYS A 74 12.24 20.80 3.47
N LEU A 75 11.34 20.21 2.66
CA LEU A 75 10.00 19.85 3.14
C LEU A 75 10.11 18.83 4.28
N MET A 76 10.88 17.76 4.09
CA MET A 76 11.11 16.71 5.10
C MET A 76 11.74 17.24 6.40
N ALA A 77 12.62 18.24 6.31
CA ALA A 77 13.20 18.88 7.50
C ALA A 77 12.17 19.68 8.31
N ASN A 78 11.10 20.16 7.68
CA ASN A 78 9.99 20.81 8.36
C ASN A 78 8.92 19.78 8.75
N LYS A 79 9.06 19.23 9.96
CA LYS A 79 8.17 18.19 10.49
C LYS A 79 6.69 18.51 10.33
N ALA A 80 6.24 19.72 10.68
CA ALA A 80 4.81 20.06 10.63
C ALA A 80 4.27 20.08 9.20
N LYS A 81 5.02 20.65 8.25
CA LYS A 81 4.63 20.63 6.83
C LYS A 81 4.66 19.23 6.25
N TYR A 82 5.69 18.46 6.58
CA TYR A 82 5.85 17.10 6.10
C TYR A 82 4.77 16.16 6.64
N ASP A 83 4.44 16.25 7.93
CA ASP A 83 3.34 15.51 8.55
C ASP A 83 2.01 15.87 7.86
N ARG A 84 1.79 17.16 7.57
CA ARG A 84 0.60 17.61 6.82
C ARG A 84 0.58 17.03 5.41
N TYR A 85 1.70 17.07 4.70
CA TYR A 85 1.84 16.50 3.36
C TYR A 85 1.49 15.01 3.35
N ASN A 86 2.16 14.22 4.19
CA ASN A 86 1.92 12.78 4.30
C ASN A 86 0.46 12.48 4.65
N SER A 87 -0.15 13.24 5.57
CA SER A 87 -1.56 13.04 5.93
C SER A 87 -2.53 13.21 4.75
N LEU A 88 -2.23 14.11 3.81
CA LEU A 88 -3.05 14.34 2.63
C LEU A 88 -2.80 13.26 1.57
N VAL A 89 -1.53 12.90 1.35
CA VAL A 89 -1.14 11.83 0.43
C VAL A 89 -1.73 10.49 0.89
N ASP A 90 -1.61 10.14 2.16
CA ASP A 90 -2.16 8.92 2.74
C ASP A 90 -3.69 8.87 2.58
N LYS A 91 -4.38 9.98 2.87
CA LYS A 91 -5.83 10.10 2.68
C LYS A 91 -6.23 9.83 1.22
N VAL A 92 -5.49 10.38 0.26
CA VAL A 92 -5.73 10.15 -1.18
C VAL A 92 -5.41 8.70 -1.56
N SER A 93 -4.32 8.11 -1.07
CA SER A 93 -3.93 6.73 -1.37
C SER A 93 -5.01 5.72 -0.92
N VAL A 94 -5.44 5.81 0.35
CA VAL A 94 -6.45 4.90 0.92
C VAL A 94 -7.77 4.97 0.15
N LEU A 95 -8.19 6.18 -0.25
CA LEU A 95 -9.42 6.37 -1.02
C LEU A 95 -9.29 5.89 -2.48
N SER A 96 -8.08 5.90 -3.03
CA SER A 96 -7.79 5.50 -4.41
C SER A 96 -7.83 3.99 -4.63
N SER A 97 -7.63 3.22 -3.55
CA SER A 97 -7.73 1.76 -3.55
C SER A 97 -9.07 1.25 -4.11
N LYS A 98 -10.19 1.94 -3.80
CA LYS A 98 -11.48 1.61 -4.40
C LYS A 98 -11.49 1.84 -5.92
N CYS A 99 -10.90 2.95 -6.38
CA CYS A 99 -10.83 3.28 -7.80
C CYS A 99 -10.02 2.23 -8.56
N PHE A 100 -8.88 1.78 -8.01
CA PHE A 100 -8.08 0.69 -8.58
C PHE A 100 -8.89 -0.61 -8.66
N TYR A 101 -9.62 -0.96 -7.60
CA TYR A 101 -10.49 -2.13 -7.60
C TYR A 101 -11.58 -2.07 -8.67
N ASP A 102 -12.22 -0.91 -8.83
CA ASP A 102 -13.28 -0.68 -9.82
C ASP A 102 -12.74 -0.76 -11.27
N LEU A 103 -11.46 -0.42 -11.49
CA LEU A 103 -10.76 -0.63 -12.77
C LEU A 103 -10.40 -2.11 -13.03
N GLY A 104 -10.65 -2.99 -12.06
CA GLY A 104 -10.40 -4.43 -12.15
C GLY A 104 -9.04 -4.89 -11.62
N TYR A 105 -8.30 -4.02 -10.91
CA TYR A 105 -7.10 -4.44 -10.19
C TYR A 105 -7.47 -5.16 -8.89
N ARG A 106 -6.54 -5.97 -8.42
CA ARG A 106 -6.62 -6.62 -7.11
C ARG A 106 -5.36 -6.32 -6.33
N PHE A 107 -5.54 -6.03 -5.05
CA PHE A 107 -4.41 -5.83 -4.15
C PHE A 107 -3.75 -7.18 -3.85
N ASN A 108 -2.44 -7.27 -4.05
CA ASN A 108 -1.66 -8.49 -3.92
C ASN A 108 -0.30 -8.19 -3.27
N ALA A 109 -0.32 -7.93 -1.97
CA ALA A 109 0.88 -7.74 -1.17
C ALA A 109 1.47 -9.08 -0.69
N PRO A 110 2.79 -9.32 -0.85
CA PRO A 110 3.43 -10.45 -0.20
C PRO A 110 3.48 -10.22 1.32
N PHE A 111 3.34 -11.29 2.11
CA PHE A 111 3.25 -11.19 3.57
C PHE A 111 4.42 -10.44 4.21
N TYR A 112 5.65 -10.65 3.72
CA TYR A 112 6.83 -9.94 4.24
C TYR A 112 6.72 -8.42 4.10
N TRP A 113 6.06 -7.92 3.05
CA TRP A 113 5.88 -6.48 2.81
C TRP A 113 4.97 -5.85 3.85
N CYS A 114 3.94 -6.58 4.30
CA CYS A 114 3.08 -6.15 5.40
C CYS A 114 3.84 -6.10 6.73
N LEU A 115 4.77 -7.05 6.97
CA LEU A 115 5.50 -7.15 8.24
C LEU A 115 6.54 -6.07 8.47
N ILE A 116 7.10 -5.48 7.41
CA ILE A 116 8.15 -4.45 7.49
C ILE A 116 7.62 -3.02 7.66
N GLY A 117 6.38 -2.87 8.13
CA GLY A 117 5.78 -1.56 8.48
C GLY A 117 4.47 -1.24 7.78
N ASN A 118 4.08 -2.01 6.74
CA ASN A 118 2.91 -1.71 5.91
C ASN A 118 1.65 -2.48 6.32
N MET A 119 1.60 -2.99 7.56
CA MET A 119 0.49 -3.82 8.05
C MET A 119 -0.86 -3.09 7.99
N HIS A 120 -0.88 -1.77 8.20
CA HIS A 120 -2.10 -0.97 8.13
C HIS A 120 -2.67 -0.95 6.71
N ILE A 121 -1.84 -0.69 5.69
CA ILE A 121 -2.22 -0.75 4.27
C ILE A 121 -2.77 -2.14 3.91
N CYS A 122 -2.07 -3.20 4.33
CA CYS A 122 -2.53 -4.57 4.07
C CYS A 122 -3.91 -4.84 4.67
N LYS A 123 -4.17 -4.39 5.91
CA LYS A 123 -5.48 -4.53 6.55
C LYS A 123 -6.57 -3.75 5.82
N GLU A 124 -6.26 -2.54 5.34
CA GLU A 124 -7.24 -1.71 4.64
C GLU A 124 -7.61 -2.27 3.26
N ASN A 125 -6.62 -2.84 2.56
CA ASN A 125 -6.75 -3.27 1.17
C ASN A 125 -7.03 -4.76 0.98
N ILE A 126 -7.00 -5.58 2.05
CA ILE A 126 -7.31 -7.02 1.95
C ILE A 126 -8.70 -7.28 1.36
N LYS A 127 -9.67 -6.37 1.60
CA LYS A 127 -11.03 -6.46 1.03
C LYS A 127 -11.06 -6.34 -0.50
N TYR A 128 -9.99 -5.81 -1.10
CA TYR A 128 -9.80 -5.68 -2.54
C TYR A 128 -8.86 -6.75 -3.11
N SER A 129 -8.42 -7.71 -2.29
CA SER A 129 -7.58 -8.80 -2.75
C SER A 129 -8.39 -9.82 -3.57
N GLY A 130 -7.74 -10.43 -4.55
CA GLY A 130 -8.34 -11.46 -5.42
C GLY A 130 -8.51 -12.81 -4.73
N TYR A 131 -7.85 -12.99 -3.59
CA TYR A 131 -7.97 -14.15 -2.73
C TYR A 131 -8.92 -13.75 -1.60
N GLY A 132 -10.12 -14.32 -1.53
CA GLY A 132 -11.00 -14.11 -0.38
C GLY A 132 -10.24 -14.33 0.94
N LEU A 133 -10.72 -13.72 2.03
CA LEU A 133 -10.08 -13.65 3.37
C LEU A 133 -9.52 -14.97 3.97
N ASN A 134 -9.76 -16.11 3.34
CA ASN A 134 -9.45 -17.45 3.81
C ASN A 134 -7.94 -17.80 3.89
N TYR A 135 -7.04 -17.02 3.29
CA TYR A 135 -5.61 -17.37 3.27
C TYR A 135 -4.72 -16.59 4.25
N ILE A 136 -5.22 -15.51 4.87
CA ILE A 136 -4.37 -14.64 5.71
C ILE A 136 -4.90 -14.51 7.15
N PHE A 137 -6.20 -14.66 7.37
CA PHE A 137 -6.78 -14.70 8.71
C PHE A 137 -7.79 -15.85 8.77
N PRO A 138 -7.60 -16.89 9.61
CA PRO A 138 -8.70 -17.77 9.92
C PRO A 138 -9.83 -16.89 10.47
N SER A 139 -10.99 -16.94 9.82
CA SER A 139 -12.20 -16.26 10.29
C SER A 139 -12.37 -16.57 11.77
N SER A 140 -12.34 -15.53 12.62
CA SER A 140 -12.74 -15.67 14.02
C SER A 140 -14.06 -16.43 14.07
N PRO A 141 -14.22 -17.45 14.93
CA PRO A 141 -15.48 -18.16 15.04
C PRO A 141 -16.58 -17.14 15.31
N SER A 142 -17.60 -17.11 14.47
CA SER A 142 -18.83 -16.40 14.83
C SER A 142 -19.33 -16.98 16.15
N PRO A 143 -19.82 -16.16 17.10
CA PRO A 143 -20.49 -16.69 18.28
C PRO A 143 -21.58 -17.65 17.81
N GLN A 144 -21.54 -18.90 18.30
CA GLN A 144 -22.63 -19.83 18.06
C GLN A 144 -23.89 -19.21 18.64
N GLU A 145 -24.86 -18.93 17.76
CA GLU A 145 -26.22 -18.61 18.13
C GLU A 145 -26.79 -19.88 18.76
N ASN A 146 -26.85 -19.91 20.10
CA ASN A 146 -27.52 -20.97 20.84
C ASN A 146 -29.00 -20.93 20.46
N THR A 147 -29.40 -21.78 19.52
CA THR A 147 -30.79 -22.20 19.38
C THR A 147 -31.09 -23.20 20.49
N ASP A 148 -31.45 -22.69 21.67
CA ASP A 148 -32.18 -23.48 22.66
C ASP A 148 -33.61 -23.67 22.14
N SER A 149 -33.83 -24.81 21.47
CA SER A 149 -35.15 -25.39 21.29
C SER A 149 -35.27 -26.58 22.24
N GLN A 150 -35.88 -26.35 23.41
CA GLN A 150 -36.70 -27.35 24.13
C GLN A 150 -37.52 -26.70 25.23
#